data_AF-A0A529NAV4-F1
#
_entry.id   AF-A0A529NAV4-F1
#
_cell.length_a   1.000
_cell.length_b   1.000
_cell.length_c   1.000
_cell.angle_alpha   90.00
_cell.angle_beta   90.00
_cell.angle_gamma   90.00
#
_symmetry.space_group_name_H-M   'P 1'
#
loop_
_entity.id
_entity.type
_entity.pdbx_description
1 polymer ?
#
loop_
_entity_poly.entity_id
_entity_poly.type
_entity_poly.pdbx_seq_one_letter_code
_entity_poly.pdbx_strand_id
1 'polypeptide(L)'
;VETYANSRRMEKSLRLQNADLLTEYNLLEADLARPKVKEADFSGKAKHLEYRARAHQPAMLCTLVMTDNVDPKGVARYPVGTMPVMDPQTGETLVDELGR
;
A
#
# COMPACT_ATOMS: atom_id res chain seq x y z
N VAL A 1 -3.04 -10.46 -24.84
CA VAL A 1 -2.32 -10.62 -23.55
C VAL A 1 -2.19 -9.23 -22.92
N GLU A 2 -2.77 -9.09 -21.72
CA GLU A 2 -2.40 -8.17 -20.62
C GLU A 2 -2.57 -6.63 -20.63
N THR A 3 -3.18 -5.96 -21.61
CA THR A 3 -3.49 -4.52 -21.40
C THR A 3 -4.67 -4.28 -20.45
N TYR A 4 -5.57 -5.27 -20.30
CA TYR A 4 -6.76 -5.20 -19.44
C TYR A 4 -6.53 -5.68 -18.00
N ALA A 5 -5.39 -6.30 -17.69
CA ALA A 5 -5.15 -6.90 -16.38
C ALA A 5 -4.85 -5.85 -15.31
N ASN A 6 -4.04 -4.83 -15.64
CA ASN A 6 -3.59 -3.83 -14.66
C ASN A 6 -4.66 -2.83 -14.25
N SER A 7 -5.51 -2.35 -15.17
CA SER A 7 -6.59 -1.42 -14.79
C SER A 7 -7.70 -2.12 -14.01
N ARG A 8 -8.20 -3.26 -14.50
CA ARG A 8 -9.31 -3.98 -13.87
C ARG A 8 -8.98 -4.48 -12.46
N ARG A 9 -7.74 -4.92 -12.21
CA ARG A 9 -7.33 -5.30 -10.84
C ARG A 9 -7.36 -4.10 -9.89
N MET A 10 -6.89 -2.94 -10.36
CA MET A 10 -6.81 -1.72 -9.56
C MET A 10 -8.20 -1.19 -9.24
N GLU A 11 -9.13 -1.21 -10.21
CA GLU A 11 -10.54 -0.87 -10.01
C GLU A 11 -11.24 -1.74 -8.96
N LYS A 12 -10.77 -3.00 -8.78
CA LYS A 12 -11.28 -3.93 -7.77
C LYS A 12 -10.42 -3.96 -6.50
N SER A 13 -9.40 -3.11 -6.40
CA SER A 13 -8.43 -3.09 -5.30
C SER A 13 -7.76 -4.45 -5.04
N LEU A 14 -7.55 -5.23 -6.11
CA LEU A 14 -6.81 -6.48 -6.01
C LEU A 14 -5.31 -6.19 -5.97
N ARG A 15 -4.69 -6.61 -4.86
CA ARG A 15 -3.27 -6.38 -4.57
C ARG A 15 -2.37 -7.28 -5.42
N LEU A 16 -1.27 -6.74 -5.91
CA LEU A 16 -0.27 -7.42 -6.71
C LEU A 16 0.98 -7.73 -5.88
N GLN A 17 1.37 -9.00 -5.85
CA GLN A 17 2.62 -9.43 -5.20
C GLN A 17 3.84 -8.75 -5.86
N ASN A 18 4.81 -8.32 -5.06
CA ASN A 18 6.02 -7.59 -5.48
C ASN A 18 5.78 -6.17 -6.04
N ALA A 19 4.54 -5.67 -6.03
CA ALA A 19 4.22 -4.28 -6.33
C ALA A 19 3.50 -3.62 -5.16
N ASP A 20 2.33 -4.15 -4.80
CA ASP A 20 1.52 -3.67 -3.67
C ASP A 20 1.89 -4.40 -2.37
N LEU A 21 2.29 -5.68 -2.49
CA LEU A 21 2.69 -6.52 -1.35
C LEU A 21 4.20 -6.73 -1.35
N LEU A 22 4.88 -6.01 -0.46
CA LEU A 22 6.30 -6.20 -0.16
C LEU A 22 6.47 -6.95 1.16
N THR A 23 7.60 -7.64 1.32
CA THR A 23 7.91 -8.43 2.52
C THR A 23 8.07 -7.60 3.78
N GLU A 24 8.27 -6.30 3.62
CA GLU A 24 8.45 -5.35 4.71
C GLU A 24 7.12 -4.98 5.36
N TYR A 25 5.98 -5.15 4.67
CA TYR A 25 4.65 -4.81 5.18
C TYR A 25 3.86 -6.04 5.61
N ASN A 26 3.07 -5.88 6.66
CA ASN A 26 2.22 -6.93 7.20
C ASN A 26 0.79 -6.90 6.61
N LEU A 27 0.02 -7.95 6.87
CA LEU A 27 -1.34 -8.09 6.31
C LEU A 27 -2.33 -7.02 6.78
N LEU A 28 -2.13 -6.41 7.95
CA LEU A 28 -2.97 -5.30 8.40
C LEU A 28 -2.63 -4.02 7.64
N GLU A 29 -1.34 -3.74 7.43
CA GLU A 29 -0.87 -2.59 6.65
C GLU A 29 -1.33 -2.68 5.18
N ALA A 30 -1.45 -3.90 4.64
CA ALA A 30 -1.91 -4.14 3.26
C ALA A 30 -3.44 -4.24 3.09
N ASP A 31 -4.23 -4.06 4.16
CA ASP A 31 -5.69 -4.26 4.18
C ASP A 31 -6.13 -5.66 3.68
N LEU A 32 -5.37 -6.70 4.08
CA LEU A 32 -5.65 -8.10 3.76
C LEU A 32 -5.95 -8.95 5.01
N ALA A 33 -5.87 -8.34 6.20
CA ALA A 33 -6.13 -9.02 7.45
C ALA A 33 -7.57 -9.52 7.53
N ARG A 34 -7.73 -10.80 7.86
CA ARG A 34 -9.05 -11.39 8.11
C ARG A 34 -9.42 -11.24 9.60
N PRO A 35 -10.72 -11.18 9.93
CA PRO A 35 -11.16 -11.04 11.32
C PRO A 35 -10.65 -12.15 12.24
N LYS A 36 -10.54 -13.38 11.71
CA LYS A 36 -10.11 -14.58 12.46
C LYS A 36 -8.70 -15.00 12.07
N VAL A 37 -7.94 -15.42 13.08
CA VAL A 37 -6.64 -16.09 12.90
C VAL A 37 -6.88 -17.60 12.92
N LYS A 38 -6.14 -18.34 12.09
CA LYS A 38 -6.24 -19.80 12.03
C LYS A 38 -5.68 -20.44 13.31
N GLU A 39 -6.43 -21.39 13.89
CA GLU A 39 -6.04 -22.08 15.13
C GLU A 39 -4.79 -22.96 14.97
N ALA A 40 -4.64 -23.63 13.83
CA ALA A 40 -3.43 -24.40 13.54
C ALA A 40 -2.19 -23.49 13.49
N ASP A 41 -1.02 -24.07 13.74
CA ASP A 41 0.24 -23.34 13.58
C ASP A 41 0.58 -23.12 12.09
N PHE A 42 1.23 -22.01 11.81
CA PHE A 42 1.69 -21.64 10.47
C PHE A 42 2.89 -20.69 10.53
N SER A 43 3.69 -20.67 9.47
CA SER A 43 4.86 -19.78 9.39
C SER A 43 4.45 -18.31 9.53
N GLY A 44 5.06 -17.60 10.48
CA GLY A 44 4.75 -16.20 10.76
C GLY A 44 3.56 -15.95 11.68
N LYS A 45 2.91 -16.99 12.24
CA LYS A 45 1.75 -16.83 13.15
C LYS A 45 2.05 -15.96 14.36
N ALA A 46 3.16 -16.22 15.05
CA ALA A 46 3.56 -15.45 16.24
C ALA A 46 3.70 -13.95 15.92
N LYS A 47 4.42 -13.61 14.83
CA LYS A 47 4.56 -12.23 14.37
C LYS A 47 3.23 -11.61 13.93
N HIS A 48 2.37 -12.36 13.26
CA HIS A 48 1.04 -11.87 12.90
C HIS A 48 0.19 -11.50 14.12
N LEU A 49 0.27 -12.26 15.21
CA LEU A 49 -0.39 -11.94 16.48
C LEU A 49 0.20 -10.68 17.12
N GLU A 50 1.54 -10.52 17.10
CA GLU A 50 2.18 -9.28 17.55
C GLU A 50 1.69 -8.06 16.77
N TYR A 51 1.60 -8.16 15.43
CA TYR A 51 1.09 -7.06 14.59
C TYR A 51 -0.36 -6.72 14.91
N ARG A 52 -1.23 -7.73 15.09
CA ARG A 52 -2.63 -7.54 15.47
C ARG A 52 -2.81 -6.88 16.84
N ALA A 53 -1.90 -7.09 17.77
CA ALA A 53 -1.98 -6.54 19.12
C ALA A 53 -1.56 -5.06 19.20
N ARG A 54 -0.97 -4.49 18.14
CA ARG A 54 -0.60 -3.07 18.10
C ARG A 54 -1.84 -2.20 18.17
N ALA A 55 -1.73 -1.08 18.90
CA ALA A 55 -2.79 -0.07 18.97
C ALA A 55 -3.04 0.58 17.59
N HIS A 56 -1.96 0.82 16.85
CA HIS A 56 -1.99 1.35 15.48
C HIS A 56 -0.96 0.64 14.61
N GLN A 57 -1.23 0.54 13.31
CA GLN A 57 -0.24 0.09 12.34
C GLN A 57 0.61 1.28 11.88
N PRO A 58 1.93 1.10 11.65
CA PRO A 58 2.81 2.18 11.20
C PRO A 58 2.44 2.74 9.82
N ALA A 59 1.91 1.90 8.93
CA ALA A 59 1.54 2.27 7.57
C ALA A 59 0.19 1.68 7.15
N MET A 60 -0.42 2.25 6.11
CA MET A 60 -1.65 1.75 5.51
C MET A 60 -1.60 1.88 3.99
N LEU A 61 -1.92 0.81 3.29
CA LEU A 61 -1.98 0.79 1.84
C LEU A 61 -3.29 1.42 1.34
N CYS A 62 -3.17 2.64 0.84
CA CYS A 62 -4.29 3.44 0.36
C CYS A 62 -4.47 3.36 -1.16
N THR A 63 -5.71 3.49 -1.63
CA THR A 63 -6.03 3.71 -3.04
C THR A 63 -6.32 5.18 -3.26
N LEU A 64 -5.57 5.83 -4.15
CA LEU A 64 -5.72 7.25 -4.47
C LEU A 64 -6.41 7.43 -5.82
N VAL A 65 -7.22 8.48 -5.93
CA VAL A 65 -7.81 8.93 -7.19
C VAL A 65 -7.19 10.27 -7.55
N MET A 66 -6.64 10.37 -8.76
CA MET A 66 -6.08 11.61 -9.28
C MET A 66 -7.19 12.47 -9.88
N THR A 67 -7.45 13.64 -9.30
CA THR A 67 -8.51 14.56 -9.72
C THR A 67 -8.06 15.55 -10.79
N ASP A 68 -6.79 15.92 -10.78
CA ASP A 68 -6.11 16.73 -11.79
C ASP A 68 -4.68 16.20 -11.95
N ASN A 69 -4.12 16.34 -13.14
CA ASN A 69 -2.86 15.74 -13.53
C ASN A 69 -1.96 16.65 -14.37
N VAL A 70 -2.33 17.92 -14.53
CA VAL A 70 -1.53 18.90 -15.27
C VAL A 70 -0.55 19.60 -14.33
N ASP A 71 0.74 19.55 -14.65
CA ASP A 71 1.78 20.21 -13.87
C ASP A 71 1.80 21.75 -14.08
N PRO A 72 2.55 22.53 -13.28
CA PRO A 72 2.59 23.99 -13.43
C PRO A 72 3.11 24.51 -14.79
N LYS A 73 3.68 23.64 -15.63
CA LYS A 73 4.14 23.96 -17.00
C LYS A 73 3.10 23.57 -18.06
N GLY A 74 1.93 23.08 -17.66
CA GLY A 74 0.87 22.67 -18.57
C GLY A 74 1.03 21.25 -19.12
N VAL A 75 1.90 20.41 -18.54
CA VAL A 75 2.14 19.05 -19.02
C VAL A 75 1.32 18.04 -18.22
N ALA A 76 0.53 17.22 -18.91
CA ALA A 76 -0.19 16.10 -18.30
C ALA A 76 0.79 15.01 -17.82
N ARG A 77 0.73 14.67 -16.54
CA ARG A 77 1.51 13.60 -15.89
C ARG A 77 0.58 12.48 -15.46
N TYR A 78 1.02 11.23 -15.59
CA TYR A 78 0.25 10.08 -15.13
C TYR A 78 1.12 9.23 -14.22
N PRO A 79 0.60 8.75 -13.07
CA PRO A 79 1.36 7.92 -12.16
C PRO A 79 1.83 6.63 -12.83
N VAL A 80 3.16 6.45 -12.89
CA VAL A 80 3.80 5.24 -13.38
C VAL A 80 4.90 4.83 -12.40
N GLY A 81 4.92 3.54 -12.04
CA GLY A 81 5.89 3.02 -11.06
C GLY A 81 5.74 3.65 -9.68
N THR A 82 6.87 3.96 -9.05
CA THR A 82 6.96 4.55 -7.71
C THR A 82 6.98 6.07 -7.81
N MET A 83 5.83 6.70 -7.53
CA MET A 83 5.74 8.15 -7.32
C MET A 83 5.60 8.42 -5.82
N PRO A 84 6.55 9.13 -5.20
CA PRO A 84 6.47 9.42 -3.77
C PRO A 84 5.30 10.36 -3.49
N VAL A 85 4.58 10.08 -2.40
CA VAL A 85 3.62 11.03 -1.84
C VAL A 85 4.41 12.03 -1.00
N MET A 86 4.23 13.31 -1.31
CA MET A 86 5.00 14.39 -0.71
C MET A 86 4.14 15.16 0.28
N ASP A 87 4.73 15.54 1.42
CA ASP A 87 4.13 16.53 2.30
C ASP A 87 4.22 17.92 1.64
N PRO A 88 3.10 18.61 1.39
CA PRO A 88 3.11 19.91 0.72
C PRO A 88 3.78 21.03 1.53
N GLN A 89 3.94 20.87 2.84
CA GLN A 89 4.55 21.89 3.71
C GLN A 89 6.08 21.77 3.73
N THR A 90 6.58 20.55 3.86
CA THR A 90 8.03 20.27 4.00
C THR A 90 8.69 19.95 2.66
N GLY A 91 7.93 19.45 1.69
CA GLY A 91 8.48 18.93 0.43
C GLY A 91 9.23 17.61 0.60
N GLU A 92 9.05 16.91 1.73
CA GLU A 92 9.66 15.61 2.02
C GLU A 92 8.71 14.47 1.68
N THR A 93 9.28 13.28 1.41
CA THR A 93 8.49 12.07 1.22
C THR A 93 7.97 11.58 2.57
N LEU A 94 6.75 11.05 2.59
CA LEU A 94 6.20 10.43 3.79
C LEU A 94 7.03 9.20 4.19
N VAL A 95 7.40 9.14 5.46
CA VAL A 95 8.15 8.03 6.07
C VAL A 95 7.36 7.55 7.29
N ASP A 96 7.21 6.24 7.46
CA ASP A 96 6.49 5.68 8.60
C ASP A 96 7.34 5.59 9.89
N GLU A 97 6.72 5.18 11.00
CA GLU A 97 7.37 5.05 12.31
C GLU A 97 8.53 4.02 12.34
N LEU A 98 8.65 3.16 11.33
CA LEU A 98 9.74 2.19 11.18
C LEU A 98 10.84 2.68 10.24
N GLY A 99 10.70 3.88 9.66
CA GLY A 99 11.68 4.47 8.76
C GLY A 99 11.56 4.01 7.31
N ARG A 100 10.39 3.49 6.89
CA ARG A 100 10.11 3.05 5.51
C ARG A 100 9.39 4.12 4.70
#